data_AF-A0A7S0RE87-F1
#
_entry.id   AF-A0A7S0RE87-F1
#
_cell.length_a   1.000
_cell.length_b   1.000
_cell.length_c   1.000
_cell.angle_alpha   90.00
_cell.angle_beta   90.00
_cell.angle_gamma   90.00
#
_symmetry.space_group_name_H-M   'P 1'
#
loop_
_entity.id
_entity.type
_entity.pdbx_description
1 polymer ?
#
loop_
_entity_poly.entity_id
_entity_poly.type
_entity_poly.pdbx_seq_one_letter_code
_entity_poly.pdbx_strand_id
1 'polypeptide(L)'
;GCYPEDTANFADELIGLLEKNYAILDPHLRRCLAQALILIRNRGRLAATTLLPLFFRLFRCSDKRLRSLLYKHIVVDIQNSNKKHRDERLNRTLQNFLYTQLQDDHETCAKKSLAVLTELYRRQVWVDQRSVNVIASA
;
A
#
# COMPACT_ATOMS: atom_id res chain seq x y z
N GLY A 1 -22.76 7.01 -5.02
CA GLY A 1 -22.12 6.96 -6.35
C GLY A 1 -23.21 6.72 -7.36
N CYS A 2 -23.19 7.39 -8.50
CA CYS A 2 -24.35 7.48 -9.40
C CYS A 2 -24.68 6.17 -10.15
N TYR A 3 -23.69 5.28 -10.34
CA TYR A 3 -23.84 4.04 -11.12
C TYR A 3 -23.29 2.82 -10.35
N PRO A 4 -24.01 2.30 -9.35
CA PRO A 4 -23.48 1.25 -8.47
C PRO A 4 -23.34 -0.11 -9.17
N GLU A 5 -24.23 -0.46 -10.09
CA GLU A 5 -24.19 -1.75 -10.79
C GLU A 5 -23.10 -1.77 -11.87
N ASP A 6 -23.04 -0.73 -12.70
CA ASP A 6 -22.04 -0.63 -13.77
C ASP A 6 -20.60 -0.51 -13.24
N THR A 7 -20.43 -0.01 -12.01
CA THR A 7 -19.09 0.19 -11.41
C THR A 7 -18.70 -0.87 -10.40
N ALA A 8 -19.48 -1.96 -10.27
CA ALA A 8 -19.24 -3.01 -9.29
C ALA A 8 -17.84 -3.63 -9.41
N ASN A 9 -17.42 -3.93 -10.65
CA ASN A 9 -16.14 -4.61 -10.93
C ASN A 9 -15.00 -3.63 -11.26
N PHE A 10 -15.28 -2.33 -11.32
CA PHE A 10 -14.33 -1.36 -11.82
C PHE A 10 -13.02 -1.34 -11.02
N ALA A 11 -13.11 -1.46 -9.69
CA ALA A 11 -11.91 -1.51 -8.84
C ALA A 11 -11.03 -2.72 -9.15
N ASP A 12 -11.64 -3.89 -9.36
CA ASP A 12 -10.93 -5.14 -9.64
C ASP A 12 -10.30 -5.12 -11.04
N GLU A 13 -10.98 -4.52 -12.02
CA GLU A 13 -10.43 -4.29 -13.36
C GLU A 13 -9.19 -3.39 -13.31
N LEU A 14 -9.25 -2.30 -12.54
CA LEU A 14 -8.10 -1.41 -12.36
C LEU A 14 -6.93 -2.10 -11.65
N ILE A 15 -7.21 -2.91 -10.63
CA ILE A 15 -6.21 -3.74 -9.94
C ILE A 15 -5.57 -4.71 -10.93
N GLY A 16 -6.38 -5.48 -11.66
CA GLY A 16 -5.89 -6.46 -12.63
C GLY A 16 -5.06 -5.82 -13.75
N LEU A 17 -5.46 -4.64 -14.22
CA LEU A 17 -4.71 -3.87 -15.21
C LEU A 17 -3.33 -3.47 -14.70
N LEU A 18 -3.25 -2.91 -13.49
CA LEU A 18 -1.99 -2.51 -12.87
C LEU A 18 -1.11 -3.73 -12.53
N GLU A 19 -1.68 -4.79 -11.96
CA GLU A 19 -0.94 -6.00 -11.60
C GLU A 19 -0.23 -6.63 -12.80
N LYS A 20 -0.92 -6.72 -13.94
CA LYS A 20 -0.41 -7.37 -15.14
C LYS A 20 0.56 -6.48 -15.92
N ASN A 21 0.29 -5.18 -15.98
CA ASN A 21 0.93 -4.29 -16.96
C ASN A 21 1.73 -3.14 -16.35
N TYR A 22 1.90 -3.06 -15.01
CA TYR A 22 2.54 -1.89 -14.40
C TYR A 22 3.89 -1.54 -15.04
N ALA A 23 4.71 -2.49 -15.46
CA ALA A 23 6.03 -2.22 -16.02
C ALA A 23 5.99 -1.49 -17.37
N ILE A 24 4.98 -1.78 -18.20
CA ILE A 24 4.86 -1.26 -19.57
C ILE A 24 3.92 -0.07 -19.68
N LEU A 25 3.06 0.16 -18.68
CA LEU A 25 2.15 1.31 -18.66
C LEU A 25 2.93 2.63 -18.61
N ASP A 26 2.42 3.62 -19.34
CA ASP A 26 2.92 4.99 -19.27
C ASP A 26 2.91 5.51 -17.80
N PRO A 27 3.97 6.20 -17.34
CA PRO A 27 4.05 6.68 -15.96
C PRO A 27 2.92 7.62 -15.53
N HIS A 28 2.35 8.43 -16.43
CA HIS A 28 1.19 9.26 -16.14
C HIS A 28 -0.05 8.39 -15.94
N LEU A 29 -0.34 7.48 -16.87
CA LEU A 29 -1.47 6.56 -16.75
C LEU A 29 -1.40 5.73 -15.47
N ARG A 30 -0.24 5.14 -15.16
CA ARG A 30 -0.01 4.36 -13.93
C ARG A 30 -0.35 5.17 -12.66
N ARG A 31 0.03 6.46 -12.64
CA ARG A 31 -0.28 7.37 -11.53
C ARG A 31 -1.78 7.67 -11.45
N CYS A 32 -2.44 7.92 -12.57
CA CYS A 32 -3.89 8.15 -12.61
C CYS A 32 -4.67 6.93 -12.09
N LEU A 33 -4.28 5.72 -12.51
CA LEU A 33 -4.88 4.48 -12.02
C LEU A 33 -4.69 4.28 -10.52
N ALA A 34 -3.47 4.52 -10.01
CA ALA A 34 -3.20 4.47 -8.57
C ALA A 34 -4.03 5.50 -7.79
N GLN A 35 -4.17 6.73 -8.30
CA GLN A 35 -5.02 7.76 -7.70
C GLN A 35 -6.51 7.36 -7.68
N ALA A 36 -7.00 6.76 -8.77
CA ALA A 36 -8.37 6.26 -8.84
C ALA A 36 -8.62 5.19 -7.76
N LEU A 37 -7.71 4.22 -7.59
CA LEU A 37 -7.80 3.22 -6.54
C LEU A 37 -7.75 3.82 -5.13
N ILE A 38 -6.90 4.83 -4.90
CA ILE A 38 -6.86 5.59 -3.64
C ILE A 38 -8.22 6.23 -3.34
N LEU A 39 -8.87 6.84 -4.33
CA LEU A 39 -10.18 7.46 -4.16
C LEU A 39 -11.26 6.43 -3.84
N ILE A 40 -11.24 5.27 -4.49
CA ILE A 40 -12.17 4.17 -4.21
C ILE A 40 -11.97 3.65 -2.78
N ARG A 41 -10.72 3.47 -2.34
CA ARG A 41 -10.37 3.09 -0.97
C ARG A 41 -10.86 4.11 0.05
N ASN A 42 -10.62 5.39 -0.18
CA ASN A 42 -11.05 6.47 0.72
C ASN A 42 -12.58 6.54 0.88
N ARG A 43 -13.34 6.05 -0.11
CA ARG A 43 -14.80 5.92 -0.06
C ARG A 43 -15.28 4.62 0.62
N GLY A 44 -14.38 3.80 1.15
CA GLY A 44 -14.70 2.54 1.83
C GLY A 44 -15.12 1.40 0.91
N ARG A 45 -14.91 1.53 -0.41
CA ARG A 45 -15.35 0.55 -1.42
C ARG A 45 -14.27 -0.47 -1.82
N LEU A 46 -13.10 -0.36 -1.22
CA LEU A 46 -11.97 -1.25 -1.49
C LEU A 46 -11.24 -1.57 -0.19
N ALA A 47 -10.88 -2.83 0.03
CA ALA A 47 -10.18 -3.27 1.23
C ALA A 47 -8.66 -2.96 1.14
N ALA A 48 -8.08 -2.50 2.25
CA ALA A 48 -6.63 -2.27 2.36
C ALA A 48 -5.81 -3.55 2.15
N THR A 49 -6.34 -4.69 2.60
CA THR A 49 -5.69 -6.01 2.40
C THR A 49 -5.52 -6.38 0.94
N THR A 50 -6.37 -5.87 0.05
CA THR A 50 -6.27 -6.08 -1.41
C THR A 50 -5.39 -5.00 -2.05
N LEU A 51 -5.57 -3.74 -1.65
CA LEU A 51 -4.91 -2.61 -2.30
C LEU A 51 -3.43 -2.46 -1.94
N LEU A 52 -3.07 -2.61 -0.66
CA LEU A 52 -1.72 -2.30 -0.20
C LEU A 52 -0.65 -3.23 -0.82
N PRO A 53 -0.87 -4.56 -0.95
CA PRO A 53 0.09 -5.43 -1.65
C PRO A 53 0.35 -5.02 -3.11
N LEU A 54 -0.66 -4.50 -3.82
CA LEU A 54 -0.47 -3.91 -5.15
C LEU A 54 0.43 -2.67 -5.08
N PHE A 55 0.19 -1.76 -4.13
CA PHE A 55 0.99 -0.54 -3.99
C PHE A 55 2.45 -0.80 -3.63
N PHE A 56 2.73 -1.80 -2.80
CA PHE A 56 4.11 -2.21 -2.53
C PHE A 56 4.79 -2.75 -3.79
N ARG A 57 4.12 -3.58 -4.60
CA ARG A 57 4.66 -4.03 -5.90
C ARG A 57 4.97 -2.85 -6.84
N LEU A 58 4.13 -1.82 -6.84
CA LEU A 58 4.35 -0.61 -7.65
C LEU A 58 5.58 0.20 -7.20
N PHE A 59 6.16 -0.03 -6.02
CA PHE A 59 7.45 0.58 -5.65
C PHE A 59 8.62 0.15 -6.53
N ARG A 60 8.49 -0.97 -7.26
CA ARG A 60 9.48 -1.41 -8.25
C ARG A 60 9.54 -0.52 -9.49
N CYS A 61 8.52 0.32 -9.72
CA CYS A 61 8.52 1.25 -10.83
C CYS A 61 9.56 2.36 -10.60
N SER A 62 10.36 2.67 -11.63
CA SER A 62 11.27 3.83 -11.63
C SER A 62 10.50 5.15 -11.84
N ASP A 63 9.55 5.43 -10.96
CA ASP A 63 8.76 6.67 -10.94
C ASP A 63 8.76 7.26 -9.54
N LYS A 64 9.54 8.34 -9.34
CA LYS A 64 9.67 9.01 -8.03
C LYS A 64 8.34 9.60 -7.55
N ARG A 65 7.52 10.14 -8.47
CA ARG A 65 6.24 10.79 -8.13
C ARG A 65 5.23 9.74 -7.69
N LEU A 66 5.14 8.62 -8.40
CA LEU A 66 4.30 7.50 -8.00
C LEU A 66 4.72 6.95 -6.63
N ARG A 67 6.01 6.66 -6.44
CA ARG A 67 6.50 6.11 -5.16
C ARG A 67 6.19 7.04 -3.98
N SER A 68 6.29 8.36 -4.16
CA SER A 68 5.92 9.34 -3.13
C SER A 68 4.43 9.34 -2.83
N LEU A 69 3.59 9.30 -3.86
CA LEU A 69 2.14 9.20 -3.73
C LEU A 69 1.72 7.95 -2.95
N LEU A 70 2.22 6.78 -3.37
CA LEU A 70 1.90 5.50 -2.77
C LEU A 70 2.35 5.44 -1.32
N TYR A 71 3.59 5.84 -1.04
CA TYR A 71 4.13 5.89 0.32
C TYR A 71 3.26 6.74 1.25
N LYS A 72 2.92 7.96 0.82
CA LYS A 72 2.07 8.87 1.61
C LYS A 72 0.70 8.25 1.89
N HIS A 73 0.09 7.64 0.88
CA HIS A 73 -1.22 7.02 1.05
C HIS A 73 -1.17 5.79 1.98
N ILE A 74 -0.21 4.87 1.78
CA ILE A 74 -0.07 3.66 2.61
C ILE A 74 -0.01 4.02 4.10
N VAL A 75 0.86 4.97 4.48
CA VAL A 75 1.03 5.38 5.87
C VAL A 75 -0.27 5.98 6.43
N VAL A 76 -0.94 6.84 5.66
CA VAL A 76 -2.18 7.50 6.09
C VAL A 76 -3.34 6.51 6.18
N ASP A 77 -3.47 5.57 5.24
CA ASP A 77 -4.54 4.57 5.22
C ASP A 77 -4.43 3.60 6.39
N ILE A 78 -3.21 3.13 6.71
CA ILE A 78 -2.95 2.28 7.88
C ILE A 78 -3.24 3.05 9.17
N GLN A 79 -2.78 4.31 9.28
CA GLN A 79 -3.06 5.14 10.44
C GLN A 79 -4.57 5.37 10.63
N ASN A 80 -5.30 5.67 9.56
CA ASN A 80 -6.74 5.89 9.62
C ASN A 80 -7.51 4.61 9.94
N SER A 81 -7.05 3.46 9.44
CA SER A 81 -7.65 2.15 9.77
C SER A 81 -7.50 1.82 11.25
N ASN A 82 -6.47 2.35 11.92
CA ASN A 82 -6.20 2.17 13.35
C ASN A 82 -6.70 3.33 14.24
N LYS A 83 -7.35 4.36 13.67
CA LYS A 83 -7.71 5.59 14.40
C LYS A 83 -8.80 5.40 15.46
N LYS A 84 -9.80 4.56 15.16
CA LYS A 84 -10.94 4.30 16.07
C LYS A 84 -10.67 3.12 16.99
N HIS A 85 -10.15 2.04 16.41
CA HIS A 85 -9.79 0.80 17.07
C HIS A 85 -8.59 0.22 16.33
N ARG A 86 -7.71 -0.47 17.05
CA ARG A 86 -6.54 -1.12 16.46
C ARG A 86 -6.95 -2.37 15.69
N ASP A 87 -6.96 -2.32 14.37
CA ASP A 87 -7.34 -3.46 13.52
C ASP A 87 -6.22 -4.51 13.46
N GLU A 88 -6.15 -5.37 14.48
CA GLU A 88 -5.08 -6.38 14.60
C GLU A 88 -5.04 -7.37 13.42
N ARG A 89 -6.19 -7.67 12.81
CA ARG A 89 -6.25 -8.57 11.66
C ARG A 89 -5.56 -7.91 10.46
N LEU A 90 -5.95 -6.68 10.14
CA LEU A 90 -5.32 -5.91 9.07
C LEU A 90 -3.82 -5.72 9.35
N ASN A 91 -3.46 -5.31 10.56
CA ASN A 91 -2.09 -5.06 10.97
C ASN A 91 -1.23 -6.32 10.79
N ARG A 92 -1.66 -7.47 11.31
CA ARG A 92 -0.92 -8.72 11.19
C ARG A 92 -0.72 -9.13 9.73
N THR A 93 -1.75 -8.98 8.89
CA THR A 93 -1.64 -9.28 7.46
C THR A 93 -0.61 -8.38 6.78
N LEU A 94 -0.65 -7.07 7.03
CA LEU A 94 0.26 -6.12 6.40
C LEU A 94 1.68 -6.22 6.93
N GLN A 95 1.86 -6.43 8.23
CA GLN A 95 3.17 -6.65 8.85
C GLN A 95 3.84 -7.90 8.28
N ASN A 96 3.13 -9.02 8.25
CA ASN A 96 3.66 -10.26 7.66
C ASN A 96 4.08 -10.05 6.20
N PHE A 97 3.24 -9.38 5.41
CA PHE A 97 3.58 -9.04 4.02
C PHE A 97 4.83 -8.15 3.94
N LEU A 98 4.91 -7.10 4.75
CA LEU A 98 6.05 -6.18 4.80
C LEU A 98 7.35 -6.89 5.21
N TYR A 99 7.30 -7.80 6.18
CA TYR A 99 8.46 -8.59 6.58
C TYR A 99 8.97 -9.47 5.43
N THR A 100 8.08 -10.03 4.63
CA THR A 100 8.47 -10.72 3.38
C THR A 100 9.08 -9.75 2.38
N GLN A 101 8.53 -8.54 2.22
CA GLN A 101 9.06 -7.53 1.30
C GLN A 101 10.42 -6.95 1.72
N LEU A 102 10.79 -7.01 3.01
CA LEU A 102 12.13 -6.62 3.46
C LEU A 102 13.22 -7.58 2.99
N GLN A 103 12.85 -8.83 2.70
CA GLN A 103 13.75 -9.85 2.14
C GLN A 103 13.69 -9.87 0.60
N ASP A 104 13.05 -8.88 -0.03
CA ASP A 104 12.93 -8.78 -1.48
C ASP A 104 14.26 -8.34 -2.11
N ASP A 105 14.67 -9.00 -3.20
CA ASP A 105 15.92 -8.67 -3.92
C ASP A 105 15.94 -7.23 -4.46
N HIS A 106 14.76 -6.61 -4.64
CA HIS A 106 14.67 -5.25 -5.13
C HIS A 106 14.93 -4.22 -4.01
N GLU A 107 16.16 -3.71 -3.96
CA GLU A 107 16.66 -2.73 -2.97
C GLU A 107 15.69 -1.56 -2.72
N THR A 108 15.09 -1.00 -3.77
CA THR A 108 14.12 0.10 -3.63
C THR A 108 12.86 -0.34 -2.89
N CYS A 109 12.35 -1.55 -3.15
CA CYS A 109 11.17 -2.08 -2.48
C CYS A 109 11.46 -2.31 -1.00
N ALA A 110 12.60 -2.95 -0.69
CA ALA A 110 13.04 -3.19 0.69
C ALA A 110 13.21 -1.86 1.45
N LYS A 111 13.93 -0.88 0.89
CA LYS A 111 14.11 0.45 1.51
C LYS A 111 12.79 1.18 1.73
N LYS A 112 11.85 1.11 0.78
CA LYS A 112 10.53 1.75 0.93
C LYS A 112 9.66 1.04 1.96
N SER A 113 9.72 -0.29 2.01
CA SER A 113 9.03 -1.11 3.01
C SER A 113 9.53 -0.79 4.42
N LEU A 114 10.86 -0.71 4.60
CA LEU A 114 11.46 -0.29 5.87
C LEU A 114 11.04 1.13 6.25
N ALA A 115 11.08 2.08 5.31
CA ALA A 115 10.64 3.45 5.58
C ALA A 115 9.17 3.52 6.03
N VAL A 116 8.28 2.70 5.45
CA VAL A 116 6.88 2.61 5.89
C VAL A 116 6.80 2.08 7.33
N LEU A 117 7.53 1.01 7.66
CA LEU A 117 7.60 0.46 9.01
C LEU A 117 8.09 1.49 10.03
N THR A 118 9.22 2.16 9.74
CA THR A 118 9.79 3.20 10.60
C THR A 118 8.82 4.35 10.83
N GLU A 119 8.12 4.81 9.78
CA GLU A 119 7.16 5.92 9.91
C GLU A 119 5.90 5.51 10.71
N LEU A 120 5.42 4.27 10.57
CA LEU A 120 4.31 3.74 11.37
C LEU A 120 4.67 3.56 12.84
N TYR A 121 5.91 3.14 13.12
CA TYR A 121 6.46 3.10 14.48
C TYR A 121 6.54 4.51 15.07
N ARG A 122 7.10 5.48 14.32
CA ARG A 122 7.20 6.89 14.76
C ARG A 122 5.83 7.50 15.07
N ARG A 123 4.78 7.07 14.36
CA ARG A 123 3.38 7.48 14.59
C ARG A 123 2.66 6.70 15.70
N GLN A 124 3.36 5.83 16.42
CA GLN A 124 2.81 4.98 17.49
C GLN A 124 1.68 4.05 17.00
N VAL A 125 1.67 3.69 15.72
CA VAL A 125 0.66 2.78 15.14
C VAL A 125 1.08 1.32 15.34
N TRP A 126 2.32 0.98 14.98
CA TRP A 126 2.89 -0.36 15.14
C TRP A 126 4.11 -0.31 16.06
N VAL A 127 3.86 -0.54 17.35
CA VAL A 127 4.86 -0.50 18.43
C VAL A 127 5.08 -1.87 19.08
N ASP A 128 4.63 -2.94 18.42
CA ASP A 128 4.83 -4.30 18.91
C ASP A 128 6.29 -4.73 18.84
N GLN A 129 6.68 -5.66 19.72
CA GLN A 129 8.05 -6.13 19.87
C GLN A 129 8.66 -6.62 18.55
N ARG A 130 7.85 -7.26 17.68
CA ARG A 130 8.34 -7.77 16.40
C ARG A 130 8.66 -6.63 15.42
N SER A 131 7.79 -5.62 15.33
CA SER A 131 8.05 -4.42 14.51
C SER A 131 9.32 -3.69 14.96
N VAL A 132 9.52 -3.55 16.27
CA VAL A 132 10.72 -2.90 16.85
C VAL A 132 11.99 -3.66 16.52
N ASN A 133 11.99 -4.98 16.72
CA ASN A 133 13.16 -5.82 16.42
C ASN A 133 13.54 -5.75 14.95
N VAL A 134 12.56 -5.78 14.04
CA VAL A 134 12.81 -5.69 12.60
C VAL A 134 13.41 -4.35 12.21
N ILE A 135 12.95 -3.24 12.79
CA ILE A 135 13.53 -1.91 12.55
C ILE A 135 14.95 -1.83 13.10
N ALA A 136 15.23 -2.44 14.26
CA ALA A 136 16.55 -2.42 14.89
C ALA A 136 17.58 -3.31 14.18
N SER A 137 17.13 -4.37 13.50
CA SER A 137 17.99 -5.32 12.80
C SER A 137 18.26 -4.99 11.32
N ALA A 138 17.61 -3.96 10.77
CA ALA A 138 17.68 -3.56 9.37
C ALA A 138 18.74 -2.47 9.14
#